data_AF-T0R4M7-F1
#
_entry.id   AF-T0R4M7-F1
#
_cell.length_a   1.000
_cell.length_b   1.000
_cell.length_c   1.000
_cell.angle_alpha   90.00
_cell.angle_beta   90.00
_cell.angle_gamma   90.00
#
_symmetry.space_group_name_H-M   'P 1'
#
loop_
_entity.id
_entity.type
_entity.pdbx_description
1 polymer ?
#
loop_
_entity_poly.entity_id
_entity_poly.type
_entity_poly.pdbx_seq_one_letter_code
_entity_poly.pdbx_strand_id
1 'polypeptide(L)'
;MPVLRAPCGQGLVLALLNLAFATVVAVSTYYLNVLANTHVGLGLNVETFTSNQFNIPVNVLLQGSVTLPLATPLPVDATLSLSTLLYKGCSKKDVACASAFLPATNHLWSAVAKTFVNISNFEQPLFQDSAQTVTIQHINNLAAWNKPTAQISIVGHAMAITCMVRRARFYLASSSPSSAEIDSIAFCSPRKFDPNWICENQVATDAPSYAIQVSRGAATYLGVAPRHDIYMNPGYLATFTGSPLGAVRLGPVPAIDEFEGGILQIMAPWDVVPFGDCANLNPSTGLGWLMQMAGFVTITIGRAFDQIPAFATFTNGHLGSVLLQTVRAIDEYQGGILQLRAPWDVLPACSCLGTLDE
;
A
#
# COMPACT_ATOMS: atom_id res chain seq x y z
N MET A 1 9.15 13.15 81.80
CA MET A 1 9.25 13.12 80.33
C MET A 1 7.84 12.99 79.76
N PRO A 2 7.30 13.99 79.05
CA PRO A 2 6.01 13.84 78.39
C PRO A 2 6.20 13.07 77.08
N VAL A 3 5.46 11.98 76.92
CA VAL A 3 5.34 11.25 75.65
C VAL A 3 4.43 12.07 74.75
N LEU A 4 4.99 12.76 73.75
CA LEU A 4 4.21 13.36 72.67
C LEU A 4 3.52 12.23 71.90
N ARG A 5 2.20 12.13 72.03
CA ARG A 5 1.37 11.34 71.11
C ARG A 5 1.48 11.98 69.73
N ALA A 6 2.05 11.26 68.77
CA ALA A 6 1.96 11.61 67.36
C ALA A 6 0.48 11.69 66.94
N PRO A 7 0.07 12.71 66.17
CA PRO A 7 -1.33 12.89 65.80
C PRO A 7 -1.78 11.77 64.84
N CYS A 8 -2.64 10.86 65.32
CA CYS A 8 -3.24 9.75 64.56
C CYS A 8 -4.09 10.14 63.33
N GLY A 9 -4.10 11.41 62.91
CA GLY A 9 -4.86 11.89 61.75
C GLY A 9 -4.04 12.02 60.46
N GLN A 10 -2.73 12.20 60.55
CA GLN A 10 -1.89 12.45 59.36
C GLN A 10 -1.75 11.20 58.47
N GLY A 11 -1.75 10.01 59.06
CA GLY A 11 -1.69 8.75 58.32
C GLY A 11 -2.95 8.45 57.51
N LEU A 12 -4.14 8.74 58.07
CA LEU A 12 -5.41 8.57 57.37
C LEU A 12 -5.53 9.55 56.19
N VAL A 13 -5.14 10.81 56.40
CA VAL A 13 -5.16 11.84 55.35
C VAL A 13 -4.21 11.48 54.21
N LEU A 14 -3.00 11.00 54.52
CA LEU A 14 -2.05 10.56 53.51
C LEU A 14 -2.53 9.31 52.76
N ALA A 15 -3.19 8.38 53.44
CA ALA A 15 -3.78 7.19 52.80
C ALA A 15 -4.92 7.56 51.84
N LEU A 16 -5.81 8.48 52.23
CA LEU A 16 -6.89 8.98 51.37
C LEU A 16 -6.34 9.76 50.16
N LEU A 17 -5.30 10.56 50.36
CA LEU A 17 -4.64 11.29 49.27
C LEU A 17 -3.97 10.34 48.28
N ASN A 18 -3.26 9.30 48.77
CA ASN A 18 -2.67 8.27 47.92
C ASN A 18 -3.74 7.47 47.18
N LEU A 19 -4.88 7.15 47.83
CA LEU A 19 -6.00 6.48 47.17
C LEU A 19 -6.61 7.35 46.07
N ALA A 20 -6.76 8.65 46.31
CA ALA A 20 -7.26 9.59 45.30
C ALA A 20 -6.33 9.64 44.08
N PHE A 21 -5.01 9.77 44.30
CA PHE A 21 -4.03 9.74 43.19
C PHE A 21 -4.05 8.40 42.45
N ALA A 22 -4.06 7.28 43.15
CA ALA A 22 -4.12 5.95 42.54
C ALA A 22 -5.40 5.77 41.71
N THR A 23 -6.54 6.28 42.19
CA THR A 23 -7.81 6.20 41.46
C THR A 23 -7.78 7.06 40.21
N VAL A 24 -7.25 8.29 40.29
CA VAL A 24 -7.09 9.17 39.12
C VAL A 24 -6.18 8.53 38.08
N VAL A 25 -5.05 7.92 38.50
CA VAL A 25 -4.14 7.21 37.60
C VAL A 25 -4.86 6.03 36.95
N ALA A 26 -5.54 5.17 37.72
CA ALA A 26 -6.25 4.00 37.20
C ALA A 26 -7.36 4.37 36.22
N VAL A 27 -8.17 5.38 36.55
CA VAL A 27 -9.24 5.88 35.67
C VAL A 27 -8.65 6.50 34.40
N SER A 28 -7.59 7.31 34.53
CA SER A 28 -6.91 7.90 33.36
C SER A 28 -6.30 6.83 32.48
N THR A 29 -5.62 5.83 33.04
CA THR A 29 -5.08 4.69 32.28
C THR A 29 -6.18 3.91 31.59
N TYR A 30 -7.33 3.68 32.23
CA TYR A 30 -8.47 3.00 31.61
C TYR A 30 -9.02 3.80 30.42
N TYR A 31 -9.31 5.09 30.58
CA TYR A 31 -9.82 5.93 29.50
C TYR A 31 -8.80 6.15 28.39
N LEU A 32 -7.52 6.33 28.72
CA LEU A 32 -6.45 6.45 27.74
C LEU A 32 -6.23 5.15 26.98
N ASN A 33 -6.37 3.99 27.62
CA ASN A 33 -6.32 2.70 26.92
C ASN A 33 -7.53 2.51 25.99
N VAL A 34 -8.72 2.96 26.38
CA VAL A 34 -9.89 2.94 25.50
C VAL A 34 -9.65 3.85 24.28
N LEU A 35 -9.18 5.07 24.49
CA LEU A 35 -8.85 6.01 23.40
C LEU A 35 -7.69 5.56 22.52
N ALA A 36 -6.68 4.91 23.11
CA ALA A 36 -5.51 4.45 22.38
C ALA A 36 -5.85 3.33 21.38
N ASN A 37 -6.86 2.52 21.70
CA ASN A 37 -7.34 1.42 20.85
C ASN A 37 -8.57 1.77 20.01
N THR A 38 -9.03 3.03 19.99
CA THR A 38 -10.10 3.43 19.08
C THR A 38 -9.55 3.68 17.68
N HIS A 39 -10.05 2.91 16.71
CA HIS A 39 -9.76 3.12 15.30
C HIS A 39 -10.42 4.43 14.82
N VAL A 40 -9.60 5.42 14.49
CA VAL A 40 -10.07 6.62 13.80
C VAL A 40 -9.87 6.42 12.30
N GLY A 41 -10.97 6.36 11.56
CA GLY A 41 -10.93 6.37 10.10
C GLY A 41 -10.76 7.80 9.60
N LEU A 42 -9.60 8.11 9.04
CA LEU A 42 -9.32 9.43 8.47
C LEU A 42 -9.33 9.31 6.95
N GLY A 43 -10.24 10.05 6.30
CA GLY A 43 -10.26 10.17 4.85
C GLY A 43 -8.94 10.78 4.39
N LEU A 44 -8.23 10.08 3.52
CA LEU A 44 -6.88 10.37 3.12
C LEU A 44 -6.82 10.51 1.59
N ASN A 45 -6.64 11.74 1.14
CA ASN A 45 -6.11 12.05 -0.19
C ASN A 45 -4.61 12.31 -0.02
N VAL A 46 -3.79 11.29 -0.24
CA VAL A 46 -2.33 11.43 -0.21
C VAL A 46 -1.89 11.88 -1.59
N GLU A 47 -1.17 12.97 -1.59
CA GLU A 47 -0.38 13.47 -2.69
C GLU A 47 -1.18 13.70 -3.98
N THR A 48 -2.04 14.72 -3.96
CA THR A 48 -2.75 15.13 -5.17
C THR A 48 -1.74 15.60 -6.22
N PHE A 49 -2.08 15.49 -7.50
CA PHE A 49 -1.20 15.97 -8.56
C PHE A 49 -0.88 17.46 -8.48
N THR A 50 -1.61 18.25 -7.68
CA THR A 50 -1.44 19.71 -7.56
C THR A 50 -0.98 20.18 -6.17
N SER A 51 -1.07 19.35 -5.13
CA SER A 51 -0.76 19.72 -3.75
C SER A 51 -0.27 18.51 -2.96
N ASN A 52 0.81 18.72 -2.19
CA ASN A 52 1.64 17.66 -1.60
C ASN A 52 2.07 16.70 -2.71
N GLN A 53 3.09 17.00 -3.50
CA GLN A 53 3.49 16.10 -4.60
C GLN A 53 4.59 15.14 -4.14
N PHE A 54 4.34 13.83 -4.30
CA PHE A 54 5.33 12.80 -3.99
C PHE A 54 5.85 12.20 -5.29
N ASN A 55 7.16 12.37 -5.51
CA ASN A 55 7.84 11.78 -6.64
C ASN A 55 8.18 10.33 -6.32
N ILE A 56 7.76 9.41 -7.19
CA ILE A 56 8.11 8.01 -7.06
C ILE A 56 9.62 7.86 -7.24
N PRO A 57 10.33 7.19 -6.31
CA PRO A 57 11.76 6.97 -6.46
C PRO A 57 12.01 6.09 -7.68
N VAL A 58 12.90 6.57 -8.55
CA VAL A 58 13.36 5.86 -9.74
C VAL A 58 14.84 5.58 -9.59
N ASN A 59 15.21 4.30 -9.49
CA ASN A 59 16.62 3.92 -9.54
C ASN A 59 17.10 3.89 -10.99
N VAL A 60 16.35 3.21 -11.85
CA VAL A 60 16.57 3.15 -13.29
C VAL A 60 15.24 2.82 -13.96
N LEU A 61 14.92 3.50 -15.05
CA LEU A 61 13.72 3.22 -15.82
C LEU A 61 13.95 2.00 -16.70
N LEU A 62 13.05 1.03 -16.60
CA LEU A 62 12.84 0.02 -17.61
C LEU A 62 11.59 0.41 -18.38
N GLN A 63 11.77 0.71 -19.67
CA GLN A 63 10.68 0.94 -20.61
C GLN A 63 10.77 -0.10 -21.71
N GLY A 64 9.64 -0.61 -22.15
CA GLY A 64 9.58 -1.62 -23.19
C GLY A 64 8.32 -1.52 -24.01
N SER A 65 8.40 -2.04 -25.23
CA SER A 65 7.26 -2.27 -26.09
C SER A 65 7.37 -3.66 -26.69
N VAL A 66 6.28 -4.43 -26.65
CA VAL A 66 6.20 -5.75 -27.28
C VAL A 66 4.88 -5.88 -28.02
N THR A 67 4.92 -6.50 -29.19
CA THR A 67 3.75 -6.78 -30.01
C THR A 67 3.44 -8.27 -29.92
N LEU A 68 2.18 -8.61 -29.64
CA LEU A 68 1.73 -9.97 -29.36
C LEU A 68 0.47 -10.29 -30.17
N PRO A 69 0.53 -11.24 -31.11
CA PRO A 69 -0.68 -11.78 -31.73
C PRO A 69 -1.52 -12.54 -30.71
N LEU A 70 -2.82 -12.27 -30.61
CA LEU A 70 -3.69 -12.91 -29.62
C LEU A 70 -3.92 -14.41 -29.91
N ALA A 71 -3.70 -14.89 -31.13
CA ALA A 71 -3.72 -16.31 -31.45
C ALA A 71 -2.51 -17.12 -30.93
N THR A 72 -1.34 -16.50 -30.70
CA THR A 72 -0.11 -17.24 -30.39
C THR A 72 -0.12 -17.82 -28.97
N PRO A 73 0.05 -19.14 -28.76
CA PRO A 73 0.16 -19.69 -27.40
C PRO A 73 1.33 -19.05 -26.63
N LEU A 74 1.11 -18.71 -25.37
CA LEU A 74 2.13 -18.16 -24.49
C LEU A 74 2.22 -19.01 -23.21
N PRO A 75 3.16 -19.97 -23.13
CA PRO A 75 3.38 -20.70 -21.89
C PRO A 75 3.92 -19.73 -20.83
N VAL A 76 3.29 -19.69 -19.66
CA VAL A 76 3.76 -18.87 -18.54
C VAL A 76 4.84 -19.66 -17.81
N ASP A 77 6.01 -19.06 -17.62
CA ASP A 77 7.10 -19.67 -16.85
C ASP A 77 6.65 -19.82 -15.38
N ALA A 78 6.78 -21.03 -14.84
CA ALA A 78 6.38 -21.34 -13.47
C ALA A 78 7.17 -20.57 -12.40
N THR A 79 8.37 -20.09 -12.74
CA THR A 79 9.24 -19.31 -11.85
C THR A 79 8.86 -17.82 -11.83
N LEU A 80 8.09 -17.35 -12.80
CA LEU A 80 7.70 -15.95 -12.91
C LEU A 80 6.34 -15.68 -12.25
N SER A 81 6.25 -14.54 -11.59
CA SER A 81 4.99 -14.00 -11.08
C SER A 81 4.98 -12.48 -11.21
N LEU A 82 3.82 -11.85 -11.07
CA LEU A 82 3.74 -10.38 -11.06
C LEU A 82 4.55 -9.75 -9.92
N SER A 83 4.83 -10.50 -8.85
CA SER A 83 5.70 -10.04 -7.76
C SER A 83 7.13 -9.79 -8.24
N THR A 84 7.58 -10.49 -9.29
CA THR A 84 8.87 -10.23 -9.93
C THR A 84 8.93 -8.81 -10.50
N LEU A 85 7.83 -8.28 -11.08
CA LEU A 85 7.77 -6.89 -11.54
C LEU A 85 7.79 -5.92 -10.37
N LEU A 86 7.11 -6.28 -9.27
CA LEU A 86 6.92 -5.41 -8.11
C LEU A 86 8.20 -5.26 -7.27
N TYR A 87 9.02 -6.31 -7.15
CA TYR A 87 10.16 -6.33 -6.25
C TYR A 87 11.53 -6.31 -6.92
N LYS A 88 11.60 -6.33 -8.27
CA LYS A 88 12.89 -6.22 -8.94
C LYS A 88 13.57 -4.90 -8.60
N GLY A 89 14.66 -4.96 -7.85
CA GLY A 89 15.56 -3.84 -7.63
C GLY A 89 16.73 -3.85 -8.61
N CYS A 90 17.11 -2.67 -9.07
CA CYS A 90 18.40 -2.41 -9.72
C CYS A 90 19.10 -1.25 -9.01
N SER A 91 20.43 -1.19 -9.13
CA SER A 91 21.21 -0.06 -8.65
C SER A 91 20.86 1.22 -9.40
N LYS A 92 21.12 2.39 -8.79
CA LYS A 92 20.85 3.69 -9.43
C LYS A 92 21.59 3.78 -10.77
N LYS A 93 20.86 4.12 -11.84
CA LYS A 93 21.34 4.24 -13.23
C LYS A 93 21.93 2.95 -13.83
N ASP A 94 21.60 1.78 -13.27
CA ASP A 94 22.05 0.49 -13.80
C ASP A 94 21.20 0.01 -15.00
N VAL A 95 21.53 0.53 -16.18
CA VAL A 95 20.84 0.21 -17.44
C VAL A 95 21.04 -1.25 -17.85
N ALA A 96 22.16 -1.88 -17.47
CA ALA A 96 22.41 -3.28 -17.80
C ALA A 96 21.45 -4.21 -17.02
N CYS A 97 21.24 -3.93 -15.73
CA CYS A 97 20.26 -4.64 -14.91
C CYS A 97 18.83 -4.49 -15.47
N ALA A 98 18.44 -3.28 -15.86
CA ALA A 98 17.14 -3.03 -16.50
C ALA A 98 16.99 -3.79 -17.82
N SER A 99 18.00 -3.75 -18.69
CA SER A 99 17.99 -4.42 -20.00
C SER A 99 17.90 -5.94 -19.87
N ALA A 100 18.61 -6.53 -18.92
CA ALA A 100 18.56 -7.97 -18.64
C ALA A 100 17.18 -8.42 -18.13
N PHE A 101 16.41 -7.51 -17.50
CA PHE A 101 15.09 -7.81 -16.96
C PHE A 101 13.94 -7.60 -17.96
N LEU A 102 14.21 -6.91 -19.08
CA LEU A 102 13.21 -6.61 -20.11
C LEU A 102 12.48 -7.86 -20.66
N PRO A 103 13.15 -9.00 -20.97
CA PRO A 103 12.47 -10.18 -21.47
C PRO A 103 11.43 -10.76 -20.50
N ALA A 104 11.78 -10.86 -19.21
CA ALA A 104 10.85 -11.32 -18.18
C ALA A 104 9.66 -10.36 -18.00
N THR A 105 9.93 -9.05 -18.13
CA THR A 105 8.87 -8.02 -18.07
C THR A 105 7.91 -8.13 -19.24
N ASN A 106 8.43 -8.26 -20.47
CA ASN A 106 7.63 -8.49 -21.67
C ASN A 106 6.77 -9.76 -21.55
N HIS A 107 7.33 -10.83 -21.00
CA HIS A 107 6.63 -12.11 -20.80
C HIS A 107 5.44 -11.97 -19.84
N LEU A 108 5.65 -11.33 -18.68
CA LEU A 108 4.61 -11.15 -17.67
C LEU A 108 3.47 -10.25 -18.17
N TRP A 109 3.77 -9.15 -18.85
CA TRP A 109 2.72 -8.31 -19.44
C TRP A 109 1.99 -9.00 -20.60
N SER A 110 2.69 -9.79 -21.40
CA SER A 110 2.08 -10.62 -22.44
C SER A 110 1.11 -11.65 -21.84
N ALA A 111 1.48 -12.26 -20.71
CA ALA A 111 0.61 -13.17 -19.98
C ALA A 111 -0.66 -12.46 -19.47
N VAL A 112 -0.52 -11.24 -18.92
CA VAL A 112 -1.68 -10.41 -18.53
C VAL A 112 -2.58 -10.13 -19.74
N ALA A 113 -2.03 -9.64 -20.85
CA ALA A 113 -2.80 -9.32 -22.05
C ALA A 113 -3.57 -10.54 -22.61
N LYS A 114 -2.98 -11.73 -22.56
CA LYS A 114 -3.62 -12.98 -23.00
C LYS A 114 -4.87 -13.34 -22.20
N THR A 115 -4.94 -12.96 -20.93
CA THR A 115 -6.11 -13.29 -20.10
C THR A 115 -7.39 -12.59 -20.55
N PHE A 116 -7.30 -11.47 -21.31
CA PHE A 116 -8.47 -10.73 -21.77
C PHE A 116 -9.42 -11.58 -22.63
N VAL A 117 -8.86 -12.53 -23.39
CA VAL A 117 -9.63 -13.48 -24.22
C VAL A 117 -10.61 -14.32 -23.38
N ASN A 118 -10.30 -14.55 -22.09
CA ASN A 118 -11.08 -15.41 -21.21
C ASN A 118 -12.08 -14.64 -20.32
N ILE A 119 -12.16 -13.31 -20.44
CA ILE A 119 -13.04 -12.49 -19.62
C ILE A 119 -14.45 -12.49 -20.21
N SER A 120 -15.42 -13.07 -19.52
CA SER A 120 -16.82 -12.98 -19.94
C SER A 120 -17.31 -11.52 -19.93
N ASN A 121 -18.02 -11.09 -20.98
CA ASN A 121 -18.58 -9.74 -21.12
C ASN A 121 -17.53 -8.63 -20.99
N PHE A 122 -16.36 -8.81 -21.59
CA PHE A 122 -15.32 -7.79 -21.60
C PHE A 122 -15.79 -6.54 -22.36
N GLU A 123 -15.68 -5.36 -21.75
CA GLU A 123 -16.14 -4.10 -22.38
C GLU A 123 -15.42 -3.76 -23.69
N GLN A 124 -14.24 -4.35 -23.92
CA GLN A 124 -13.43 -4.12 -25.10
C GLN A 124 -13.25 -5.42 -25.90
N PRO A 125 -14.31 -5.93 -26.57
CA PRO A 125 -14.32 -7.27 -27.16
C PRO A 125 -13.26 -7.51 -28.23
N LEU A 126 -12.73 -6.45 -28.86
CA LEU A 126 -11.62 -6.56 -29.82
C LEU A 126 -10.35 -7.17 -29.18
N PHE A 127 -10.11 -6.95 -27.88
CA PHE A 127 -8.99 -7.60 -27.18
C PHE A 127 -9.22 -9.09 -26.90
N GLN A 128 -10.36 -9.65 -27.34
CA GLN A 128 -10.67 -11.07 -27.25
C GLN A 128 -10.60 -11.76 -28.62
N ASP A 129 -10.55 -10.99 -29.70
CA ASP A 129 -10.47 -11.51 -31.05
C ASP A 129 -9.05 -12.04 -31.34
N SER A 130 -8.95 -13.34 -31.58
CA SER A 130 -7.68 -14.03 -31.87
C SER A 130 -6.96 -13.51 -33.11
N ALA A 131 -7.67 -12.85 -34.05
CA ALA A 131 -7.07 -12.24 -35.23
C ALA A 131 -6.33 -10.93 -34.92
N GLN A 132 -6.59 -10.32 -33.75
CA GLN A 132 -5.96 -9.08 -33.38
C GLN A 132 -4.52 -9.27 -32.89
N THR A 133 -3.74 -8.23 -33.10
CA THR A 133 -2.40 -8.10 -32.54
C THR A 133 -2.40 -6.93 -31.58
N VAL A 134 -2.01 -7.19 -30.34
CA VAL A 134 -1.91 -6.15 -29.30
C VAL A 134 -0.49 -5.64 -29.20
N THR A 135 -0.35 -4.34 -28.94
CA THR A 135 0.92 -3.70 -28.58
C THR A 135 0.87 -3.39 -27.10
N ILE A 136 1.90 -3.80 -26.38
CA ILE A 136 2.04 -3.62 -24.94
C ILE A 136 3.20 -2.66 -24.72
N GLN A 137 2.89 -1.43 -24.32
CA GLN A 137 3.87 -0.46 -23.83
C GLN A 137 3.90 -0.54 -22.31
N HIS A 138 5.08 -0.57 -21.69
CA HIS A 138 5.17 -0.64 -20.23
C HIS A 138 6.38 0.11 -19.68
N ILE A 139 6.30 0.42 -18.40
CA ILE A 139 7.33 1.12 -17.63
C ILE A 139 7.46 0.54 -16.23
N ASN A 140 8.67 0.56 -15.69
CA ASN A 140 8.98 0.16 -14.31
C ASN A 140 10.16 1.01 -13.76
N ASN A 141 10.07 1.44 -12.51
CA ASN A 141 11.05 2.30 -11.82
C ASN A 141 12.20 1.56 -11.12
N LEU A 142 12.12 0.22 -11.01
CA LEU A 142 13.16 -0.69 -10.50
C LEU A 142 13.82 -0.30 -9.15
N ALA A 143 13.02 0.27 -8.25
CA ALA A 143 13.40 0.72 -6.91
C ALA A 143 13.11 -0.32 -5.80
N ALA A 144 12.94 -1.60 -6.13
CA ALA A 144 12.63 -2.70 -5.18
C ALA A 144 11.25 -2.63 -4.48
N TRP A 145 10.48 -1.56 -4.70
CA TRP A 145 9.04 -1.47 -4.48
C TRP A 145 8.39 -0.71 -5.64
N ASN A 146 8.26 -1.40 -6.75
CA ASN A 146 8.05 -0.81 -8.05
C ASN A 146 6.61 -0.35 -8.30
N LYS A 147 6.42 0.43 -9.35
CA LYS A 147 5.12 0.86 -9.87
C LYS A 147 4.98 0.42 -11.34
N PRO A 148 5.05 -0.89 -11.60
CA PRO A 148 4.98 -1.39 -12.96
C PRO A 148 3.59 -1.09 -13.53
N THR A 149 3.58 -0.37 -14.65
CA THR A 149 2.37 -0.02 -15.38
C THR A 149 2.52 -0.38 -16.85
N ALA A 150 1.40 -0.63 -17.50
CA ALA A 150 1.35 -0.91 -18.93
C ALA A 150 0.12 -0.30 -19.59
N GLN A 151 0.27 0.08 -20.85
CA GLN A 151 -0.81 0.33 -21.79
C GLN A 151 -0.81 -0.77 -22.85
N ILE A 152 -1.95 -1.44 -23.01
CA ILE A 152 -2.19 -2.48 -24.00
C ILE A 152 -3.16 -1.93 -25.03
N SER A 153 -2.75 -1.84 -26.29
CA SER A 153 -3.53 -1.21 -27.37
C SER A 153 -3.60 -2.10 -28.59
N ILE A 154 -4.57 -1.83 -29.47
CA ILE A 154 -4.68 -2.41 -30.80
C ILE A 154 -4.52 -1.27 -31.80
N VAL A 155 -3.73 -1.47 -32.84
CA VAL A 155 -3.49 -0.43 -33.85
C VAL A 155 -4.81 0.01 -34.49
N GLY A 156 -5.09 1.31 -34.48
CA GLY A 156 -6.32 1.88 -35.02
C GLY A 156 -7.54 1.79 -34.10
N HIS A 157 -7.45 1.14 -32.94
CA HIS A 157 -8.53 1.11 -31.95
C HIS A 157 -8.48 2.34 -31.04
N ALA A 158 -9.64 2.94 -30.75
CA ALA A 158 -9.74 4.17 -29.97
C ALA A 158 -9.51 3.96 -28.46
N MET A 159 -9.56 2.72 -28.00
CA MET A 159 -9.42 2.35 -26.59
C MET A 159 -8.16 1.51 -26.36
N ALA A 160 -7.57 1.68 -25.19
CA ALA A 160 -6.52 0.86 -24.65
C ALA A 160 -6.93 0.31 -23.29
N ILE A 161 -6.21 -0.71 -22.82
CA ILE A 161 -6.31 -1.21 -21.46
C ILE A 161 -5.07 -0.77 -20.70
N THR A 162 -5.23 0.03 -19.65
CA THR A 162 -4.12 0.38 -18.76
C THR A 162 -4.11 -0.53 -17.54
N CYS A 163 -2.96 -1.07 -17.20
CA CYS A 163 -2.79 -1.99 -16.09
C CYS A 163 -1.74 -1.47 -15.11
N MET A 164 -1.92 -1.77 -13.83
CA MET A 164 -0.92 -1.55 -12.78
C MET A 164 -0.85 -2.77 -11.87
N VAL A 165 0.36 -3.21 -11.51
CA VAL A 165 0.53 -4.30 -10.54
C VAL A 165 0.60 -3.73 -9.12
N ARG A 166 -0.18 -4.31 -8.20
CA ARG A 166 -0.12 -4.07 -6.76
C ARG A 166 -0.31 -5.37 -6.00
N ARG A 167 0.09 -5.44 -4.72
CA ARG A 167 -0.27 -6.61 -3.92
C ARG A 167 -1.73 -6.52 -3.55
N ALA A 168 -2.35 -7.67 -3.37
CA ALA A 168 -3.65 -7.75 -2.76
C ALA A 168 -3.75 -9.00 -1.91
N ARG A 169 -4.57 -8.92 -0.87
CA ARG A 169 -5.05 -10.09 -0.15
C ARG A 169 -6.37 -10.51 -0.78
N PHE A 170 -6.54 -11.78 -1.14
CA PHE A 170 -7.78 -12.23 -1.76
C PHE A 170 -8.14 -13.68 -1.39
N TYR A 171 -9.44 -13.99 -1.47
CA TYR A 171 -10.00 -15.32 -1.23
C TYR A 171 -11.35 -15.46 -1.96
N LEU A 172 -11.77 -16.68 -2.23
CA LEU A 172 -13.12 -16.94 -2.76
C LEU A 172 -14.16 -16.53 -1.73
N ALA A 173 -15.22 -15.86 -2.15
CA ALA A 173 -16.32 -15.42 -1.28
C ALA A 173 -17.06 -16.59 -0.62
N SER A 174 -16.96 -17.80 -1.20
CA SER A 174 -17.47 -19.05 -0.64
C SER A 174 -16.57 -19.67 0.44
N SER A 175 -15.36 -19.14 0.63
CA SER A 175 -14.34 -19.65 1.54
C SER A 175 -14.16 -18.73 2.74
N SER A 176 -13.57 -19.27 3.82
CA SER A 176 -13.22 -18.49 5.01
C SER A 176 -12.15 -17.43 4.69
N PRO A 177 -12.19 -16.24 5.31
CA PRO A 177 -11.10 -15.25 5.20
C PRO A 177 -9.72 -15.80 5.63
N SER A 178 -9.68 -16.87 6.42
CA SER A 178 -8.43 -17.55 6.81
C SER A 178 -7.74 -18.29 5.65
N SER A 179 -8.44 -18.55 4.54
CA SER A 179 -7.86 -19.13 3.33
C SER A 179 -7.30 -18.06 2.38
N ALA A 180 -7.16 -16.82 2.84
CA ALA A 180 -6.71 -15.73 2.00
C ALA A 180 -5.25 -15.88 1.58
N GLU A 181 -5.02 -15.64 0.30
CA GLU A 181 -3.71 -15.58 -0.30
C GLU A 181 -3.28 -14.12 -0.42
N ILE A 182 -1.96 -13.88 -0.39
CA ILE A 182 -1.37 -12.59 -0.68
C ILE A 182 -0.47 -12.76 -1.89
N ASP A 183 -0.80 -12.07 -2.98
CA ASP A 183 -0.01 -12.10 -4.21
C ASP A 183 -0.03 -10.71 -4.89
N SER A 184 0.80 -10.54 -5.91
CA SER A 184 0.77 -9.39 -6.80
C SER A 184 -0.25 -9.60 -7.91
N ILE A 185 -1.16 -8.64 -8.06
CA ILE A 185 -2.29 -8.65 -8.98
C ILE A 185 -2.16 -7.47 -9.95
N ALA A 186 -2.40 -7.72 -11.24
CA ALA A 186 -2.55 -6.68 -12.25
C ALA A 186 -4.00 -6.19 -12.24
N PHE A 187 -4.18 -4.90 -12.01
CA PHE A 187 -5.47 -4.22 -12.08
C PHE A 187 -5.55 -3.45 -13.39
N CYS A 188 -6.40 -3.92 -14.28
CA CYS A 188 -6.53 -3.41 -15.64
C CYS A 188 -7.86 -2.71 -15.85
N SER A 189 -7.87 -1.57 -16.52
CA SER A 189 -9.09 -0.80 -16.82
C SER A 189 -9.04 -0.22 -18.22
N PRO A 190 -10.19 -0.08 -18.90
CA PRO A 190 -10.25 0.57 -20.19
C PRO A 190 -10.00 2.08 -20.04
N ARG A 191 -9.25 2.63 -20.98
CA ARG A 191 -8.95 4.06 -21.11
C ARG A 191 -8.95 4.41 -22.59
N LYS A 192 -9.19 5.68 -22.93
CA LYS A 192 -8.91 6.17 -24.29
C LYS A 192 -7.43 5.92 -24.61
N PHE A 193 -7.16 5.42 -25.81
CA PHE A 193 -5.80 5.22 -26.28
C PHE A 193 -5.03 6.54 -26.27
N ASP A 194 -3.83 6.50 -25.74
CA ASP A 194 -2.92 7.63 -25.71
C ASP A 194 -1.61 7.24 -26.43
N PRO A 195 -1.29 7.84 -27.59
CA PRO A 195 -0.07 7.53 -28.31
C PRO A 195 1.20 8.00 -27.57
N ASN A 196 1.05 8.94 -26.63
CA ASN A 196 2.15 9.49 -25.84
C ASN A 196 2.13 8.95 -24.40
N TRP A 197 1.46 7.82 -24.19
CA TRP A 197 1.38 7.17 -22.88
C TRP A 197 2.76 6.84 -22.31
N ILE A 198 2.95 7.11 -21.02
CA ILE A 198 4.19 6.78 -20.30
C ILE A 198 3.88 5.85 -19.14
N CYS A 199 3.05 6.27 -18.19
CA CYS A 199 2.71 5.49 -17.00
C CYS A 199 1.28 5.72 -16.50
N GLU A 200 0.51 6.57 -17.17
CA GLU A 200 -0.75 7.11 -16.71
C GLU A 200 -1.85 6.04 -16.69
N ASN A 201 -2.49 5.84 -15.55
CA ASN A 201 -3.56 4.85 -15.38
C ASN A 201 -4.85 5.47 -14.83
N GLN A 202 -5.00 6.79 -14.95
CA GLN A 202 -6.20 7.50 -14.53
C GLN A 202 -7.40 7.09 -15.39
N VAL A 203 -8.45 6.65 -14.71
CA VAL A 203 -9.73 6.21 -15.28
C VAL A 203 -10.87 6.75 -14.42
N ALA A 204 -12.09 6.73 -14.97
CA ALA A 204 -13.29 7.08 -14.20
C ALA A 204 -13.46 6.13 -13.00
N THR A 205 -14.09 6.64 -11.94
CA THR A 205 -14.24 5.89 -10.67
C THR A 205 -15.23 4.73 -10.80
N ASP A 206 -16.12 4.76 -11.77
CA ASP A 206 -17.06 3.70 -12.13
C ASP A 206 -16.52 2.73 -13.19
N ALA A 207 -15.39 3.03 -13.83
CA ALA A 207 -14.81 2.19 -14.86
C ALA A 207 -14.53 0.77 -14.32
N PRO A 208 -14.80 -0.29 -15.10
CA PRO A 208 -14.50 -1.63 -14.65
C PRO A 208 -13.00 -1.81 -14.50
N SER A 209 -12.63 -2.47 -13.42
CA SER A 209 -11.27 -2.84 -13.09
C SER A 209 -11.20 -4.36 -12.99
N TYR A 210 -10.48 -4.96 -13.93
CA TYR A 210 -10.27 -6.39 -14.03
C TYR A 210 -9.03 -6.78 -13.23
N ALA A 211 -9.16 -7.78 -12.36
CA ALA A 211 -8.06 -8.30 -11.55
C ALA A 211 -7.50 -9.57 -12.19
N ILE A 212 -6.19 -9.59 -12.45
CA ILE A 212 -5.49 -10.71 -13.08
C ILE A 212 -4.28 -11.10 -12.23
N GLN A 213 -4.20 -12.37 -11.86
CA GLN A 213 -3.04 -12.96 -11.21
C GLN A 213 -2.15 -13.61 -12.27
N VAL A 214 -0.84 -13.45 -12.17
CA VAL A 214 0.12 -14.31 -12.91
C VAL A 214 1.08 -14.91 -11.90
N SER A 215 1.01 -16.22 -11.73
CA SER A 215 1.77 -16.96 -10.72
C SER A 215 1.77 -18.45 -11.03
N ARG A 216 2.81 -19.17 -10.60
CA ARG A 216 2.91 -20.65 -10.69
C ARG A 216 2.62 -21.20 -12.10
N GLY A 217 3.04 -20.48 -13.15
CA GLY A 217 2.90 -20.94 -14.52
C GLY A 217 1.49 -20.77 -15.11
N ALA A 218 0.63 -19.97 -14.46
CA ALA A 218 -0.70 -19.66 -14.93
C ALA A 218 -0.99 -18.15 -14.85
N ALA A 219 -1.84 -17.68 -15.75
CA ALA A 219 -2.43 -16.35 -15.70
C ALA A 219 -3.95 -16.50 -15.50
N THR A 220 -4.46 -16.04 -14.37
CA THR A 220 -5.81 -16.31 -13.88
C THR A 220 -6.60 -15.01 -13.73
N TYR A 221 -7.81 -14.98 -14.31
CA TYR A 221 -8.75 -13.88 -14.13
C TYR A 221 -9.52 -14.04 -12.80
N LEU A 222 -9.35 -13.07 -11.91
CA LEU A 222 -9.97 -13.05 -10.57
C LEU A 222 -11.32 -12.35 -10.53
N GLY A 223 -11.71 -11.65 -11.60
CA GLY A 223 -13.01 -11.00 -11.74
C GLY A 223 -12.91 -9.51 -12.05
N VAL A 224 -14.05 -8.84 -12.02
CA VAL A 224 -14.22 -7.41 -12.26
C VAL A 224 -15.00 -6.75 -11.12
N ALA A 225 -14.60 -5.53 -10.78
CA ALA A 225 -15.29 -4.61 -9.88
C ALA A 225 -15.12 -3.17 -10.39
N PRO A 226 -16.01 -2.23 -10.08
CA PRO A 226 -15.80 -0.82 -10.44
C PRO A 226 -14.56 -0.26 -9.70
N ARG A 227 -13.86 0.71 -10.31
CA ARG A 227 -12.61 1.26 -9.77
C ARG A 227 -12.76 1.78 -8.34
N HIS A 228 -13.91 2.34 -7.98
CA HIS A 228 -14.16 2.88 -6.64
C HIS A 228 -14.26 1.83 -5.54
N ASP A 229 -14.53 0.57 -5.87
CA ASP A 229 -14.53 -0.50 -4.87
C ASP A 229 -13.10 -0.87 -4.43
N ILE A 230 -12.09 -0.48 -5.21
CA ILE A 230 -10.68 -0.84 -5.00
C ILE A 230 -9.96 0.18 -4.09
N TYR A 231 -10.65 1.21 -3.57
CA TYR A 231 -10.05 2.25 -2.72
C TYR A 231 -9.47 1.77 -1.38
N MET A 232 -8.60 2.60 -0.79
CA MET A 232 -7.91 2.36 0.49
C MET A 232 -8.87 2.35 1.67
N ASN A 233 -9.71 1.35 1.83
CA ASN A 233 -10.63 1.31 2.98
C ASN A 233 -10.17 0.18 3.92
N PRO A 234 -9.51 0.48 5.06
CA PRO A 234 -9.15 -0.53 6.05
C PRO A 234 -10.39 -1.34 6.46
N GLY A 235 -10.30 -2.67 6.37
CA GLY A 235 -11.40 -3.57 6.70
C GLY A 235 -12.50 -3.70 5.64
N TYR A 236 -12.43 -2.94 4.53
CA TYR A 236 -13.34 -3.11 3.39
C TYR A 236 -12.76 -4.09 2.37
N LEU A 237 -13.63 -4.87 1.74
CA LEU A 237 -13.26 -5.84 0.70
C LEU A 237 -14.07 -5.55 -0.56
N ALA A 238 -13.36 -5.27 -1.64
CA ALA A 238 -13.92 -5.24 -2.98
C ALA A 238 -14.42 -6.64 -3.36
N THR A 239 -15.56 -6.72 -4.04
CA THR A 239 -16.12 -7.99 -4.51
C THR A 239 -15.98 -8.08 -6.01
N PHE A 240 -15.02 -8.88 -6.45
CA PHE A 240 -14.77 -9.15 -7.84
C PHE A 240 -15.68 -10.28 -8.31
N THR A 241 -16.39 -10.05 -9.41
CA THR A 241 -17.37 -10.98 -9.97
C THR A 241 -16.99 -11.42 -11.39
N GLY A 242 -17.66 -12.44 -11.92
CA GLY A 242 -17.42 -12.93 -13.29
C GLY A 242 -16.18 -13.81 -13.45
N SER A 243 -15.42 -14.09 -12.37
CA SER A 243 -14.35 -15.11 -12.43
C SER A 243 -14.94 -16.51 -12.62
N PRO A 244 -14.27 -17.40 -13.37
CA PRO A 244 -14.65 -18.81 -13.45
C PRO A 244 -14.58 -19.53 -12.10
N LEU A 245 -13.88 -18.99 -11.11
CA LEU A 245 -13.76 -19.56 -9.77
C LEU A 245 -14.91 -19.14 -8.82
N GLY A 246 -15.82 -18.27 -9.28
CA GLY A 246 -16.84 -17.63 -8.46
C GLY A 246 -16.42 -16.23 -7.98
N ALA A 247 -17.23 -15.61 -7.10
CA ALA A 247 -16.90 -14.29 -6.60
C ALA A 247 -15.64 -14.31 -5.72
N VAL A 248 -14.74 -13.36 -5.92
CA VAL A 248 -13.50 -13.19 -5.16
C VAL A 248 -13.62 -11.94 -4.29
N ARG A 249 -13.27 -12.05 -3.01
CA ARG A 249 -13.11 -10.90 -2.11
C ARG A 249 -11.66 -10.47 -2.15
N LEU A 250 -11.42 -9.23 -2.50
CA LEU A 250 -10.08 -8.65 -2.59
C LEU A 250 -10.00 -7.46 -1.64
N GLY A 251 -8.92 -7.40 -0.87
CA GLY A 251 -8.65 -6.32 0.06
C GLY A 251 -7.19 -5.92 0.03
N PRO A 252 -6.86 -4.79 0.68
CA PRO A 252 -5.48 -4.39 0.82
C PRO A 252 -4.70 -5.35 1.72
N VAL A 253 -3.40 -5.42 1.50
CA VAL A 253 -2.48 -6.01 2.49
C VAL A 253 -2.21 -4.93 3.55
N PRO A 254 -2.45 -5.20 4.83
CA PRO A 254 -2.14 -4.24 5.87
C PRO A 254 -0.63 -4.04 5.96
N ALA A 255 -0.20 -2.79 5.94
CA ALA A 255 1.13 -2.38 6.33
C ALA A 255 1.01 -1.55 7.61
N ILE A 256 1.92 -1.80 8.55
CA ILE A 256 1.99 -1.10 9.84
C ILE A 256 3.23 -0.22 9.77
N ASP A 257 3.01 1.09 9.78
CA ASP A 257 4.08 2.05 9.99
C ASP A 257 4.12 2.42 11.47
N GLU A 258 5.28 2.22 12.10
CA GLU A 258 5.50 2.54 13.50
C GLU A 258 6.31 3.83 13.60
N PHE A 259 5.82 4.77 14.40
CA PHE A 259 6.51 6.01 14.74
C PHE A 259 6.87 6.00 16.22
N GLU A 260 7.98 6.67 16.54
CA GLU A 260 8.45 6.86 17.92
C GLU A 260 8.58 5.54 18.71
N GLY A 261 9.08 4.48 18.07
CA GLY A 261 9.26 3.18 18.73
C GLY A 261 7.95 2.43 19.01
N GLY A 262 6.88 2.72 18.24
CA GLY A 262 5.60 2.03 18.32
C GLY A 262 4.53 2.77 19.13
N ILE A 263 4.79 3.99 19.59
CA ILE A 263 3.81 4.85 20.29
C ILE A 263 2.66 5.22 19.35
N LEU A 264 2.95 5.43 18.07
CA LEU A 264 1.95 5.66 17.05
C LEU A 264 2.11 4.60 15.97
N GLN A 265 1.04 3.86 15.71
CA GLN A 265 0.97 2.89 14.63
C GLN A 265 -0.04 3.36 13.61
N ILE A 266 0.39 3.56 12.38
CA ILE A 266 -0.49 3.86 11.26
C ILE A 266 -0.65 2.57 10.45
N MET A 267 -1.88 2.08 10.40
CA MET A 267 -2.27 1.04 9.46
C MET A 267 -2.72 1.70 8.18
N ALA A 268 -1.81 1.78 7.21
CA ALA A 268 -2.09 2.30 5.89
C ALA A 268 -2.06 1.16 4.87
N PRO A 269 -3.14 0.94 4.11
CA PRO A 269 -3.15 -0.03 3.02
C PRO A 269 -2.35 0.52 1.83
N TRP A 270 -1.02 0.43 1.89
CA TRP A 270 -0.10 0.85 0.82
C TRP A 270 -0.13 -0.06 -0.42
N ASP A 271 -1.22 -0.78 -0.66
CA ASP A 271 -1.33 -1.84 -1.68
C ASP A 271 -2.54 -1.68 -2.61
N VAL A 272 -3.18 -0.51 -2.58
CA VAL A 272 -4.27 -0.13 -3.50
C VAL A 272 -3.73 0.36 -4.85
N VAL A 273 -4.58 0.40 -5.88
CA VAL A 273 -4.27 0.95 -7.21
C VAL A 273 -4.35 2.49 -7.20
N PRO A 274 -3.23 3.22 -7.11
CA PRO A 274 -3.21 4.68 -7.23
C PRO A 274 -3.46 5.11 -8.67
N PHE A 275 -3.72 6.40 -8.83
CA PHE A 275 -3.59 7.08 -10.12
C PHE A 275 -2.15 7.59 -10.27
N GLY A 276 -1.48 7.21 -11.35
CA GLY A 276 -0.16 7.71 -11.73
C GLY A 276 -0.26 8.78 -12.81
N ASP A 277 0.62 9.76 -12.73
CA ASP A 277 0.87 10.77 -13.75
C ASP A 277 2.38 10.85 -14.02
N CYS A 278 2.78 10.67 -15.27
CA CYS A 278 4.16 10.79 -15.74
C CYS A 278 4.30 11.81 -16.88
N ALA A 279 3.33 12.70 -17.10
CA ALA A 279 3.38 13.67 -18.19
C ALA A 279 4.63 14.56 -18.14
N ASN A 280 5.16 14.79 -16.92
CA ASN A 280 6.36 15.59 -16.68
C ASN A 280 7.58 14.75 -16.24
N LEU A 281 7.55 13.42 -16.43
CA LEU A 281 8.67 12.54 -16.08
C LEU A 281 9.91 12.93 -16.89
N ASN A 282 10.98 13.28 -16.18
CA ASN A 282 12.30 13.51 -16.74
C ASN A 282 13.15 12.24 -16.58
N PRO A 283 13.44 11.49 -17.66
CA PRO A 283 14.20 10.25 -17.57
C PRO A 283 15.64 10.41 -17.05
N SER A 284 16.22 11.61 -17.19
CA SER A 284 17.60 11.89 -16.75
C SER A 284 17.72 12.06 -15.23
N THR A 285 16.70 12.62 -14.60
CA THR A 285 16.66 12.85 -13.14
C THR A 285 15.82 11.82 -12.40
N GLY A 286 14.91 11.12 -13.10
CA GLY A 286 13.96 10.18 -12.51
C GLY A 286 12.81 10.86 -11.75
N LEU A 287 12.65 12.19 -11.90
CA LEU A 287 11.61 12.99 -11.24
C LEU A 287 10.44 13.25 -12.18
N GLY A 288 9.26 13.50 -11.64
CA GLY A 288 8.04 13.81 -12.40
C GLY A 288 7.09 12.61 -12.59
N TRP A 289 7.42 11.46 -12.01
CA TRP A 289 6.43 10.40 -11.79
C TRP A 289 5.71 10.67 -10.47
N LEU A 290 4.45 11.10 -10.56
CA LEU A 290 3.59 11.36 -9.42
C LEU A 290 2.57 10.25 -9.25
N MET A 291 2.14 10.01 -8.02
CA MET A 291 1.01 9.13 -7.73
C MET A 291 0.06 9.78 -6.74
N GLN A 292 -1.22 9.77 -7.10
CA GLN A 292 -2.32 10.12 -6.24
C GLN A 292 -2.94 8.86 -5.64
N MET A 293 -3.09 8.86 -4.33
CA MET A 293 -3.71 7.78 -3.56
C MET A 293 -4.95 8.31 -2.85
N ALA A 294 -6.01 7.50 -2.83
CA ALA A 294 -7.28 7.84 -2.20
C ALA A 294 -7.81 6.69 -1.33
N GLY A 295 -8.26 7.04 -0.12
CA GLY A 295 -9.16 6.25 0.71
C GLY A 295 -9.12 6.70 2.16
N PHE A 296 -8.81 5.80 3.10
CA PHE A 296 -8.79 5.98 4.53
C PHE A 296 -7.57 5.28 5.13
N VAL A 297 -7.07 5.85 6.22
CA VAL A 297 -6.10 5.18 7.08
C VAL A 297 -6.66 5.03 8.47
N THR A 298 -6.17 4.01 9.16
CA THR A 298 -6.49 3.80 10.56
C THR A 298 -5.26 4.11 11.38
N ILE A 299 -5.41 5.03 12.33
CA ILE A 299 -4.38 5.32 13.32
C ILE A 299 -4.76 4.58 14.59
N THR A 300 -3.78 3.88 15.16
CA THR A 300 -3.85 3.29 16.49
C THR A 300 -2.73 3.92 17.32
N ILE A 301 -3.05 4.38 18.52
CA ILE A 301 -2.03 4.87 19.45
C ILE A 301 -1.55 3.64 20.21
N GLY A 302 -0.32 3.20 19.93
CA GLY A 302 0.30 2.09 20.63
C GLY A 302 0.60 2.45 22.08
N ARG A 303 0.62 1.42 22.95
CA ARG A 303 0.76 1.56 24.41
C ARG A 303 2.09 2.19 24.83
N ALA A 304 2.16 3.52 24.90
CA ALA A 304 3.20 4.22 25.66
C ALA A 304 3.08 4.00 27.19
N PHE A 305 1.99 3.38 27.66
CA PHE A 305 1.72 3.19 29.09
C PHE A 305 2.29 1.89 29.69
N ASP A 306 2.62 0.88 28.87
CA ASP A 306 3.14 -0.40 29.38
C ASP A 306 4.64 -0.35 29.73
N GLN A 307 5.36 0.68 29.25
CA GLN A 307 6.78 0.91 29.57
C GLN A 307 7.02 1.92 30.69
N ILE A 308 5.97 2.40 31.38
CA ILE A 308 6.17 3.14 32.62
C ILE A 308 6.34 2.08 33.72
N PRO A 309 7.57 1.78 34.19
CA PRO A 309 7.74 0.84 35.29
C PRO A 309 6.86 1.32 36.45
N ALA A 310 6.09 0.40 37.03
CA ALA A 310 5.18 0.63 38.16
C ALA A 310 5.88 1.17 39.44
N PHE A 311 7.17 1.51 39.35
CA PHE A 311 7.97 2.16 40.37
C PHE A 311 8.91 3.17 39.70
N ALA A 312 8.38 4.32 39.26
CA ALA A 312 9.20 5.49 39.02
C ALA A 312 8.54 6.67 39.72
N THR A 313 9.24 7.20 40.72
CA THR A 313 9.02 8.52 41.33
C THR A 313 8.58 9.53 40.27
N PHE A 314 7.32 9.97 40.36
CA PHE A 314 6.74 10.99 39.51
C PHE A 314 7.47 12.32 39.74
N THR A 315 8.34 12.70 38.82
CA THR A 315 8.74 14.09 38.65
C THR A 315 7.74 14.77 37.70
N ASN A 316 7.20 15.90 38.15
CA ASN A 316 6.26 16.74 37.41
C ASN A 316 6.87 17.16 36.06
N GLY A 317 6.52 16.49 34.97
CA GLY A 317 6.98 16.87 33.63
C GLY A 317 6.60 15.90 32.51
N HIS A 318 6.61 14.58 32.76
CA HIS A 318 6.46 13.60 31.67
C HIS A 318 5.02 13.34 31.21
N LEU A 319 4.02 13.33 32.10
CA LEU A 319 2.62 13.14 31.69
C LEU A 319 2.07 14.32 30.88
N GLY A 320 2.47 15.54 31.24
CA GLY A 320 2.15 16.74 30.47
C GLY A 320 2.81 16.74 29.10
N SER A 321 4.06 16.29 28.98
CA SER A 321 4.74 16.26 27.68
C SER A 321 4.13 15.22 26.74
N VAL A 322 3.81 14.01 27.23
CA VAL A 322 3.23 12.94 26.41
C VAL A 322 1.83 13.31 25.94
N LEU A 323 0.96 13.83 26.81
CA LEU A 323 -0.39 14.24 26.41
C LEU A 323 -0.37 15.43 25.43
N LEU A 324 0.52 16.40 25.66
CA LEU A 324 0.70 17.54 24.77
C LEU A 324 1.32 17.11 23.43
N GLN A 325 2.21 16.13 23.42
CA GLN A 325 2.79 15.54 22.20
C GLN A 325 1.76 14.73 21.41
N THR A 326 0.89 13.95 22.07
CA THR A 326 -0.20 13.23 21.40
C THR A 326 -1.23 14.20 20.81
N VAL A 327 -1.63 15.23 21.57
CA VAL A 327 -2.54 16.27 21.05
C VAL A 327 -1.89 17.04 19.90
N ARG A 328 -0.60 17.39 20.01
CA ARG A 328 0.14 18.09 18.94
C ARG A 328 0.33 17.20 17.70
N ALA A 329 0.57 15.90 17.85
CA ALA A 329 0.65 14.96 16.73
C ALA A 329 -0.72 14.79 16.03
N ILE A 330 -1.82 14.77 16.78
CA ILE A 330 -3.18 14.73 16.23
C ILE A 330 -3.54 16.07 15.56
N ASP A 331 -3.15 17.21 16.14
CA ASP A 331 -3.41 18.55 15.60
C ASP A 331 -2.52 18.87 14.38
N GLU A 332 -1.26 18.42 14.35
CA GLU A 332 -0.39 18.48 13.16
C GLU A 332 -0.88 17.54 12.05
N TYR A 333 -1.55 16.43 12.39
CA TYR A 333 -2.18 15.53 11.44
C TYR A 333 -3.49 16.11 10.88
N GLN A 334 -4.37 16.68 11.72
CA GLN A 334 -5.61 17.33 11.28
C GLN A 334 -5.36 18.66 10.57
N GLY A 335 -4.29 19.38 10.92
CA GLY A 335 -3.84 20.62 10.28
C GLY A 335 -3.03 20.41 8.98
N GLY A 336 -2.80 19.17 8.56
CA GLY A 336 -2.10 18.86 7.30
C GLY A 336 -0.59 19.16 7.30
N ILE A 337 0.04 19.33 8.46
CA ILE A 337 1.46 19.69 8.58
C ILE A 337 2.36 18.45 8.75
N LEU A 338 1.82 17.32 9.19
CA LEU A 338 2.56 16.07 9.21
C LEU A 338 2.65 15.48 7.80
N GLN A 339 3.67 15.90 7.04
CA GLN A 339 4.07 15.24 5.80
C GLN A 339 4.45 13.80 6.14
N LEU A 340 3.51 12.87 5.89
CA LEU A 340 3.81 11.45 5.86
C LEU A 340 4.76 11.20 4.69
N ARG A 341 6.07 11.27 4.95
CA ARG A 341 7.03 10.60 4.08
C ARG A 341 6.75 9.12 4.19
N ALA A 342 6.07 8.58 3.19
CA ALA A 342 5.92 7.15 3.03
C ALA A 342 7.31 6.47 3.10
N PRO A 343 7.41 5.21 3.57
CA PRO A 343 8.65 4.54 3.97
C PRO A 343 9.62 4.21 2.82
N TRP A 344 9.53 4.90 1.68
CA TRP A 344 10.47 4.80 0.56
C TRP A 344 11.93 5.05 0.97
N ASP A 345 12.15 5.76 2.09
CA ASP A 345 13.46 6.06 2.66
C ASP A 345 13.88 5.10 3.80
N VAL A 346 13.06 4.12 4.18
CA VAL A 346 13.34 3.19 5.29
C VAL A 346 13.23 1.73 4.84
N LEU A 347 14.16 1.32 3.98
CA LEU A 347 14.65 -0.05 4.04
C LEU A 347 15.64 -0.14 5.21
N PRO A 348 15.57 -1.19 6.06
CA PRO A 348 16.35 -1.24 7.28
C PRO A 348 17.83 -1.41 6.94
N ALA A 349 18.63 -0.44 7.35
CA ALA A 349 20.01 -0.71 7.73
C ALA A 349 20.02 -1.54 9.03
N CYS A 350 19.57 -2.79 8.96
CA CYS A 350 19.90 -3.79 9.96
C CYS A 350 21.30 -4.31 9.64
N SER A 351 22.32 -3.58 10.10
CA SER A 351 23.69 -4.07 10.18
C SER A 351 24.30 -3.65 11.52
N CYS A 352 24.00 -4.43 12.56
CA CYS A 352 24.75 -4.60 13.80
C CYS A 352 24.44 -6.07 14.21
N LEU A 353 25.32 -7.01 14.53
CA LEU A 353 26.73 -7.14 14.92
C LEU A 353 27.22 -8.53 14.39
N GLY A 354 28.50 -8.87 14.28
CA GLY A 354 29.65 -8.26 14.92
C GLY A 354 31.00 -8.81 14.42
N THR A 355 32.03 -8.07 14.78
CA THR A 355 33.40 -8.53 14.89
C THR A 355 33.56 -9.38 16.14
N LEU A 356 34.17 -10.55 16.01
CA LEU A 356 35.21 -11.09 16.90
C LEU A 356 35.85 -12.35 16.26
N ASP A 357 37.17 -12.42 16.41
CA ASP A 357 38.12 -13.51 16.17
C ASP A 357 38.70 -13.70 14.75
N GLU A 358 39.71 -12.89 14.43
CA GLU A 358 41.13 -13.31 14.50
C GLU A 358 41.98 -12.23 15.20
#